data_AF-A0AAV3ZCY5-F1
#
_entry.id   AF-A0AAV3ZCY5-F1
#
_cell.length_a   1.000
_cell.length_b   1.000
_cell.length_c   1.000
_cell.angle_alpha   90.00
_cell.angle_beta   90.00
_cell.angle_gamma   90.00
#
_symmetry.space_group_name_H-M   'P 1'
#
loop_
_entity.id
_entity.type
_entity.pdbx_description
1 polymer ?
#
loop_
_entity_poly.entity_id
_entity_poly.type
_entity_poly.pdbx_seq_one_letter_code
_entity_poly.pdbx_strand_id
1 'polypeptide(L)'
;MDWGADRATLLKLYRTPVRSKLDYGSVVYGSAKKHVVTALDPIHHKGLRIALGAFRTSTIKSLYAEAGESSLEHRRIKLAFNNVLKLKSLPRNPWHNVEFETLLSDFSADTKSEPNLVTNTFEHIKNAKINLNTIDNLQLHVQCPPPWEEHRINVDISLTEQKKENTIEMGIPIISQSLHFI
;
A
#
# COMPACT_ATOMS: atom_id res chain seq x y z
N MET A 1 8.19 -27.55 23.64
CA MET A 1 9.24 -26.76 22.98
C MET A 1 8.55 -26.06 21.81
N ASP A 2 7.94 -24.90 22.07
CA ASP A 2 7.15 -24.19 21.05
C ASP A 2 7.99 -23.07 20.42
N TRP A 3 9.06 -23.45 19.74
CA TRP A 3 9.88 -22.53 18.95
C TRP A 3 9.32 -22.51 17.52
N GLY A 4 8.12 -21.97 17.35
CA GLY A 4 7.51 -21.79 16.03
C GLY A 4 6.87 -20.42 15.95
N ALA A 5 7.19 -19.64 14.92
CA ALA A 5 6.44 -18.43 14.64
C ALA A 5 4.99 -18.80 14.33
N ASP A 6 4.04 -18.12 14.97
CA ASP A 6 2.62 -18.34 14.74
C ASP A 6 2.25 -18.14 13.26
N ARG A 7 1.29 -18.93 12.76
CA ARG A 7 0.86 -18.90 11.34
C ARG A 7 0.38 -17.52 10.93
N ALA A 8 -0.34 -16.80 11.80
CA ALA A 8 -0.80 -15.45 11.49
C ALA A 8 0.37 -14.47 11.35
N THR A 9 1.40 -14.64 12.19
CA THR A 9 2.64 -13.84 12.11
C THR A 9 3.40 -14.11 10.82
N LEU A 10 3.54 -15.37 10.41
CA LEU A 10 4.18 -15.74 9.14
C LEU A 10 3.39 -15.25 7.93
N LEU A 11 2.05 -15.35 7.95
CA LEU A 11 1.21 -14.78 6.89
C LEU A 11 1.34 -13.26 6.81
N LYS A 12 1.45 -12.57 7.94
CA LYS A 12 1.71 -11.13 7.98
C LYS A 12 3.08 -10.82 7.37
N LEU A 13 4.11 -11.58 7.72
CA LEU A 13 5.46 -11.46 7.17
C LEU A 13 5.50 -11.74 5.66
N TYR A 14 4.62 -12.58 5.13
CA TYR A 14 4.46 -12.77 3.69
C TYR A 14 3.76 -11.55 3.03
N ARG A 15 2.67 -11.08 3.64
CA ARG A 15 1.84 -9.97 3.12
C ARG A 15 2.62 -8.65 3.07
N THR A 16 3.44 -8.36 4.07
CA THR A 16 4.05 -7.04 4.22
C THR A 16 5.11 -6.70 3.17
N PRO A 17 6.08 -7.57 2.83
CA PRO A 17 7.12 -7.26 1.85
C PRO A 17 6.94 -7.96 0.49
N VAL A 18 6.48 -9.21 0.47
CA VAL A 18 6.38 -9.97 -0.79
C VAL A 18 5.13 -9.55 -1.54
N ARG A 19 3.98 -9.63 -0.88
CA ARG A 19 2.71 -9.27 -1.51
C ARG A 19 2.64 -7.78 -1.87
N SER A 20 3.12 -6.90 -1.00
CA SER A 20 3.16 -5.45 -1.29
C SER A 20 3.98 -5.12 -2.53
N LYS A 21 5.13 -5.77 -2.75
CA LYS A 21 5.95 -5.59 -3.97
C LYS A 21 5.23 -6.09 -5.22
N LEU A 22 4.57 -7.26 -5.14
CA LEU A 22 3.78 -7.78 -6.25
C LEU A 22 2.63 -6.82 -6.58
N ASP A 23 1.94 -6.31 -5.58
CA ASP A 23 0.81 -5.39 -5.76
C ASP A 23 1.26 -4.04 -6.33
N TYR A 24 2.37 -3.49 -5.85
CA TYR A 24 2.91 -2.24 -6.35
C TYR A 24 3.33 -2.36 -7.83
N GLY A 25 4.01 -3.44 -8.17
CA GLY A 25 4.46 -3.68 -9.54
C GLY A 25 3.33 -4.04 -10.51
N SER A 26 2.13 -4.41 -10.02
CA SER A 26 1.11 -5.01 -10.87
C SER A 26 0.65 -4.13 -12.01
N VAL A 27 0.72 -2.80 -11.84
CA VAL A 27 0.37 -1.82 -12.88
C VAL A 27 1.35 -1.90 -14.06
N VAL A 28 2.63 -2.12 -13.78
CA VAL A 28 3.70 -2.12 -14.79
C VAL A 28 3.77 -3.47 -15.51
N TYR A 29 3.94 -4.56 -14.75
CA TYR A 29 4.11 -5.89 -15.35
C TYR A 29 2.79 -6.54 -15.75
N GLY A 30 1.64 -6.01 -15.32
CA GLY A 30 0.33 -6.59 -15.62
C GLY A 30 0.00 -6.61 -17.12
N SER A 31 0.65 -5.74 -17.90
CA SER A 31 0.56 -5.70 -19.37
C SER A 31 1.53 -6.66 -20.06
N ALA A 32 2.39 -7.36 -19.30
CA ALA A 32 3.32 -8.31 -19.88
C ALA A 32 2.60 -9.58 -20.36
N LYS A 33 3.27 -10.34 -21.23
CA LYS A 33 2.77 -11.61 -21.75
C LYS A 33 2.40 -12.57 -20.62
N LYS A 34 1.31 -13.33 -20.82
CA LYS A 34 0.76 -14.26 -19.81
C LYS A 34 1.83 -15.15 -19.17
N HIS A 35 2.75 -15.72 -19.97
CA HIS A 35 3.81 -16.59 -19.45
C HIS A 35 4.76 -15.89 -18.46
N VAL A 36 5.08 -14.61 -18.70
CA VAL A 36 5.91 -13.79 -17.80
C VAL A 36 5.16 -13.50 -16.51
N VAL A 37 3.87 -13.16 -16.61
CA VAL A 37 3.04 -12.86 -15.45
C VAL A 37 2.81 -14.12 -14.59
N THR A 38 2.58 -15.28 -15.21
CA THR A 38 2.40 -16.56 -14.49
C THR A 38 3.67 -17.04 -13.81
N ALA A 39 4.85 -16.56 -14.20
CA ALA A 39 6.10 -16.89 -13.52
C ALA A 39 6.15 -16.37 -12.06
N LEU A 40 5.25 -15.44 -11.70
CA LEU A 40 5.11 -14.92 -10.33
C LEU A 40 4.24 -15.81 -9.43
N ASP A 41 3.38 -16.65 -9.99
CA ASP A 41 2.47 -17.49 -9.21
C ASP A 41 3.20 -18.50 -8.30
N PRO A 42 4.29 -19.17 -8.74
CA PRO A 42 5.09 -20.02 -7.86
C PRO A 42 5.66 -19.31 -6.63
N ILE A 43 6.03 -18.03 -6.76
CA ILE A 43 6.54 -17.22 -5.63
C ILE A 43 5.43 -17.01 -4.60
N HIS A 44 4.22 -16.68 -5.06
CA HIS A 44 3.05 -16.52 -4.22
C HIS A 44 2.66 -17.82 -3.52
N HIS A 45 2.53 -18.93 -4.26
CA HIS A 45 2.16 -20.23 -3.68
C HIS A 45 3.20 -20.73 -2.69
N LYS A 46 4.49 -20.56 -2.99
CA LYS A 46 5.57 -20.97 -2.09
C LYS A 46 5.56 -20.16 -0.81
N GLY A 47 5.34 -18.84 -0.90
CA GLY A 47 5.19 -17.97 0.26
C GLY A 47 4.05 -18.41 1.18
N LEU A 48 2.89 -18.70 0.60
CA LEU A 48 1.72 -19.19 1.35
C LEU A 48 1.96 -20.57 1.98
N ARG A 49 2.62 -21.50 1.28
CA ARG A 49 2.96 -22.82 1.83
C ARG A 49 3.89 -22.72 3.03
N ILE A 50 4.91 -21.87 2.94
CA ILE A 50 5.83 -21.63 4.06
C ILE A 50 5.08 -21.02 5.24
N ALA A 51 4.23 -20.02 4.98
CA ALA A 51 3.49 -19.33 6.04
C ALA A 51 2.47 -20.22 6.75
N LEU A 52 1.82 -21.13 6.01
CA LEU A 52 0.83 -22.07 6.57
C LEU A 52 1.45 -23.36 7.11
N GLY A 53 2.71 -23.64 6.81
CA GLY A 53 3.31 -24.96 7.06
C GLY A 53 2.64 -26.08 6.24
N ALA A 54 2.10 -25.75 5.06
CA ALA A 54 1.36 -26.69 4.23
C ALA A 54 2.30 -27.65 3.48
N PHE A 55 1.83 -28.87 3.18
CA PHE A 55 2.58 -29.82 2.39
C PHE A 55 2.90 -29.27 0.99
N ARG A 56 3.99 -29.76 0.40
CA ARG A 56 4.38 -29.42 -0.99
C ARG A 56 3.30 -29.84 -2.00
N THR A 57 2.55 -30.89 -1.67
CA THR A 57 1.48 -31.48 -2.50
C THR A 57 0.09 -30.90 -2.26
N SER A 58 -0.10 -30.01 -1.26
CA SER A 58 -1.41 -29.40 -1.00
C SER A 58 -1.93 -28.68 -2.25
N THR A 59 -3.22 -28.81 -2.57
CA THR A 59 -3.80 -28.16 -3.75
C THR A 59 -3.82 -26.64 -3.57
N ILE A 60 -3.69 -25.89 -4.67
CA ILE A 60 -3.65 -24.41 -4.64
C ILE A 60 -4.98 -23.83 -4.09
N LYS A 61 -6.12 -24.44 -4.44
CA LYS A 61 -7.44 -24.01 -3.96
C LYS A 61 -7.56 -24.13 -2.44
N SER A 62 -7.10 -25.24 -1.87
CA SER A 62 -7.06 -25.43 -0.41
C SER A 62 -6.13 -24.42 0.25
N LEU A 63 -4.98 -24.13 -0.37
CA LEU A 63 -4.02 -23.14 0.14
C LEU A 63 -4.63 -21.74 0.24
N TYR A 64 -5.40 -21.32 -0.77
CA TYR A 64 -6.10 -20.05 -0.78
C TYR A 64 -7.21 -19.96 0.26
N ALA A 65 -8.00 -21.03 0.40
CA ALA A 65 -9.07 -21.10 1.40
C ALA A 65 -8.50 -20.99 2.83
N GLU A 66 -7.42 -21.72 3.12
CA GLU A 66 -6.77 -21.70 4.43
C GLU A 66 -6.05 -20.37 4.73
N ALA A 67 -5.37 -19.78 3.74
CA ALA A 67 -4.68 -18.51 3.93
C ALA A 67 -5.63 -17.29 3.99
N GLY A 68 -6.87 -17.46 3.54
CA GLY A 68 -7.81 -16.35 3.30
C GLY A 68 -7.33 -15.42 2.19
N GLU A 69 -6.75 -15.98 1.12
CA GLU A 69 -6.11 -15.22 0.03
C GLU A 69 -6.71 -15.52 -1.34
N SER A 70 -6.78 -14.50 -2.19
CA SER A 70 -7.16 -14.65 -3.59
C SER A 70 -5.96 -14.98 -4.47
N SER A 71 -6.18 -15.57 -5.65
CA SER A 71 -5.08 -15.72 -6.63
C SER A 71 -4.52 -14.36 -7.06
N LEU A 72 -3.25 -14.35 -7.50
CA LEU A 72 -2.62 -13.13 -8.00
C LEU A 72 -3.37 -12.55 -9.20
N GLU A 73 -3.94 -13.37 -10.07
CA GLU A 73 -4.75 -12.93 -11.21
C GLU A 73 -5.93 -12.06 -10.77
N HIS A 74 -6.80 -12.59 -9.91
CA HIS A 74 -7.94 -11.83 -9.37
C HIS A 74 -7.49 -10.57 -8.64
N ARG A 75 -6.35 -10.65 -7.94
CA ARG A 75 -5.80 -9.50 -7.23
C ARG A 75 -5.34 -8.40 -8.18
N ARG A 76 -4.65 -8.74 -9.28
CA ARG A 76 -4.24 -7.79 -10.31
C ARG A 76 -5.43 -7.12 -10.97
N ILE A 77 -6.46 -7.90 -11.31
CA ILE A 77 -7.72 -7.36 -11.86
C ILE A 77 -8.34 -6.37 -10.88
N LYS A 78 -8.43 -6.72 -9.59
CA LYS A 78 -8.95 -5.82 -8.55
C LYS A 78 -8.12 -4.54 -8.41
N LEU A 79 -6.79 -4.65 -8.41
CA LEU A 79 -5.88 -3.50 -8.27
C LEU A 79 -5.99 -2.56 -9.46
N ALA A 80 -5.99 -3.12 -10.67
CA ALA A 80 -6.07 -2.33 -11.88
C ALA A 80 -7.46 -1.69 -12.05
N PHE A 81 -8.53 -2.41 -11.69
CA PHE A 81 -9.88 -1.86 -11.58
C PHE A 81 -9.95 -0.65 -10.63
N ASN A 82 -9.42 -0.79 -9.41
CA ASN A 82 -9.37 0.32 -8.45
C ASN A 82 -8.54 1.50 -8.96
N ASN A 83 -7.47 1.22 -9.70
CA ASN A 83 -6.62 2.26 -10.28
C ASN A 83 -7.37 3.07 -11.34
N VAL A 84 -8.06 2.41 -12.28
CA VAL A 84 -8.88 3.08 -13.30
C VAL A 84 -9.96 3.95 -12.66
N LEU A 85 -10.67 3.44 -11.65
CA LEU A 85 -11.68 4.22 -10.93
C LEU A 85 -11.08 5.45 -10.23
N LYS A 86 -9.89 5.29 -9.63
CA LYS A 86 -9.17 6.38 -8.96
C LYS A 86 -8.66 7.43 -9.96
N LEU A 87 -8.20 7.00 -11.14
CA LEU A 87 -7.82 7.93 -12.20
C LEU A 87 -9.04 8.72 -12.65
N LYS A 88 -10.16 8.06 -12.94
CA LYS A 88 -11.42 8.72 -13.33
C LYS A 88 -11.89 9.76 -12.31
N SER A 89 -11.80 9.46 -11.02
CA SER A 89 -12.23 10.40 -9.98
C SER A 89 -11.25 11.55 -9.76
N LEU A 90 -10.04 11.53 -10.32
CA LEU A 90 -8.99 12.53 -10.10
C LEU A 90 -8.61 13.26 -11.40
N PRO A 91 -9.46 14.16 -11.93
CA PRO A 91 -9.19 14.87 -13.18
C PRO A 91 -7.96 15.79 -13.12
N ARG A 92 -7.53 16.19 -11.92
CA ARG A 92 -6.35 17.05 -11.71
C ARG A 92 -5.02 16.27 -11.69
N ASN A 93 -5.05 14.95 -11.72
CA ASN A 93 -3.84 14.14 -11.73
C ASN A 93 -3.14 14.29 -13.11
N PRO A 94 -1.82 14.56 -13.17
CA PRO A 94 -1.07 14.56 -14.44
C PRO A 94 -1.27 13.28 -15.27
N TRP A 95 -1.48 12.14 -14.62
CA TRP A 95 -1.72 10.85 -15.28
C TRP A 95 -3.14 10.71 -15.85
N HIS A 96 -4.09 11.58 -15.46
CA HIS A 96 -5.45 11.56 -15.99
C HIS A 96 -5.46 11.76 -17.51
N ASN A 97 -4.80 12.80 -18.01
CA ASN A 97 -4.91 13.14 -19.44
C ASN A 97 -4.08 12.24 -20.36
N VAL A 98 -2.99 11.67 -19.86
CA VAL A 98 -2.04 10.89 -20.68
C VAL A 98 -2.50 9.45 -20.87
N GLU A 99 -2.99 8.80 -19.80
CA GLU A 99 -3.45 7.42 -19.90
C GLU A 99 -4.96 7.37 -20.11
N PHE A 100 -5.79 8.10 -19.37
CA PHE A 100 -7.25 7.87 -19.41
C PHE A 100 -7.88 8.05 -20.79
N GLU A 101 -7.48 9.08 -21.55
CA GLU A 101 -8.00 9.32 -22.91
C GLU A 101 -7.45 8.30 -23.93
N THR A 102 -6.16 8.00 -23.87
CA THR A 102 -5.54 6.97 -24.71
C THR A 102 -6.13 5.58 -24.46
N LEU A 103 -6.49 5.31 -23.20
CA LEU A 103 -7.15 4.09 -22.77
C LEU A 103 -8.58 3.96 -23.29
N LEU A 104 -9.33 5.07 -23.36
CA LEU A 104 -10.66 5.09 -23.96
C LEU A 104 -10.60 4.92 -25.49
N SER A 105 -9.58 5.49 -26.15
CA SER A 105 -9.37 5.33 -27.59
C SER A 105 -8.94 3.92 -27.98
N ASP A 106 -8.06 3.29 -27.20
CA ASP A 106 -7.60 1.92 -27.45
C ASP A 106 -8.71 0.89 -27.24
N PHE A 107 -9.69 1.18 -26.38
CA PHE A 107 -10.87 0.34 -26.18
C PHE A 107 -11.85 0.38 -27.35
N SER A 108 -11.94 1.53 -28.03
CA SER A 108 -12.87 1.71 -29.16
C SER A 108 -12.29 1.21 -30.48
N ALA A 109 -10.97 1.03 -30.54
CA ALA A 109 -10.29 0.39 -31.65
C ALA A 109 -10.12 -1.10 -31.35
N ASP A 110 -10.92 -1.96 -32.00
CA ASP A 110 -10.74 -3.43 -32.06
C ASP A 110 -9.38 -3.79 -32.69
N THR A 111 -8.29 -3.51 -31.98
CA THR A 111 -6.94 -3.72 -32.47
C THR A 111 -6.48 -5.12 -32.07
N LYS A 112 -5.85 -5.82 -33.02
CA LYS A 112 -5.20 -7.13 -32.82
C LYS A 112 -3.94 -7.06 -31.92
N SER A 113 -3.78 -5.98 -31.16
CA SER A 113 -2.62 -5.75 -30.31
C SER A 113 -2.76 -6.58 -29.03
N GLU A 114 -1.62 -7.04 -28.48
CA GLU A 114 -1.62 -7.77 -27.21
C GLU A 114 -2.29 -6.90 -26.13
N PRO A 115 -3.33 -7.40 -25.44
CA PRO A 115 -4.10 -6.59 -24.52
C PRO A 115 -3.20 -6.17 -23.35
N ASN A 116 -3.01 -4.86 -23.19
CA ASN A 116 -2.34 -4.32 -22.02
C ASN A 116 -3.21 -4.60 -20.76
N LEU A 117 -2.64 -4.42 -19.56
CA LEU A 117 -3.38 -4.63 -18.30
C LEU A 117 -4.70 -3.86 -18.30
N VAL A 118 -4.70 -2.71 -18.97
CA VAL A 118 -5.76 -1.75 -18.90
C VAL A 118 -6.92 -2.10 -19.85
N THR A 119 -6.66 -2.57 -21.07
CA THR A 119 -7.70 -3.11 -21.97
C THR A 119 -8.39 -4.32 -21.35
N ASN A 120 -7.63 -5.22 -20.70
CA ASN A 120 -8.20 -6.32 -19.92
C ASN A 120 -9.10 -5.81 -18.78
N THR A 121 -8.74 -4.72 -18.11
CA THR A 121 -9.59 -4.15 -17.04
C THR A 121 -10.88 -3.52 -17.54
N PHE A 122 -10.88 -2.93 -18.73
CA PHE A 122 -12.09 -2.38 -19.33
C PHE A 122 -13.09 -3.47 -19.70
N GLU A 123 -12.63 -4.63 -20.17
CA GLU A 123 -13.52 -5.80 -20.33
C GLU A 123 -14.17 -6.18 -18.99
N HIS A 124 -13.39 -6.22 -17.91
CA HIS A 124 -13.93 -6.49 -16.58
C HIS A 124 -14.90 -5.40 -16.09
N ILE A 125 -14.65 -4.11 -16.36
CA ILE A 125 -15.57 -2.99 -16.05
C ILE A 125 -16.89 -3.13 -16.83
N LYS A 126 -16.80 -3.45 -18.13
CA LYS A 126 -17.96 -3.68 -19.00
C LYS A 126 -18.78 -4.87 -18.51
N ASN A 127 -18.11 -5.98 -18.18
CA ASN A 127 -18.75 -7.18 -17.64
C ASN A 127 -19.42 -6.90 -16.29
N ALA A 128 -18.83 -6.02 -15.46
CA ALA A 128 -19.40 -5.56 -14.21
C ALA A 128 -20.55 -4.53 -14.38
N LYS A 129 -20.81 -4.06 -15.61
CA LYS A 129 -21.85 -3.05 -15.95
C LYS A 129 -21.74 -1.76 -15.14
N ILE A 130 -20.52 -1.29 -14.90
CA ILE A 130 -20.27 -0.09 -14.10
C ILE A 130 -20.25 1.13 -15.01
N ASN A 131 -21.15 2.08 -14.75
CA ASN A 131 -21.19 3.36 -15.46
C ASN A 131 -20.10 4.28 -14.91
N LEU A 132 -19.01 4.42 -15.67
CA LEU A 132 -17.88 5.28 -15.29
C LEU A 132 -18.25 6.78 -15.21
N ASN A 133 -19.35 7.18 -15.83
CA ASN A 133 -19.86 8.56 -15.82
C ASN A 133 -20.56 8.94 -14.50
N THR A 134 -20.96 7.96 -13.70
CA THR A 134 -21.61 8.18 -12.39
C THR A 134 -20.58 8.39 -11.27
N ILE A 135 -19.29 8.21 -11.56
CA ILE A 135 -18.23 8.35 -10.56
C ILE A 135 -17.97 9.85 -10.35
N ASP A 136 -18.24 10.32 -9.14
CA ASP A 136 -17.98 11.71 -8.76
C ASP A 136 -16.49 12.04 -8.80
N ASN A 137 -16.19 13.26 -9.24
CA ASN A 137 -14.84 13.79 -9.18
C ASN A 137 -14.45 14.05 -7.72
N LEU A 138 -13.46 13.31 -7.22
CA LEU A 138 -12.87 13.54 -5.93
C LEU A 138 -11.99 14.79 -6.01
N GLN A 139 -12.45 15.89 -5.43
CA GLN A 139 -11.59 17.03 -5.17
C GLN A 139 -10.66 16.67 -4.01
N LEU A 140 -9.43 16.28 -4.32
CA LEU A 140 -8.38 16.20 -3.29
C LEU A 140 -8.12 17.61 -2.77
N HIS A 141 -8.60 17.89 -1.57
CA HIS A 141 -8.24 19.09 -0.83
C HIS A 141 -6.80 18.89 -0.36
N VAL A 142 -5.83 19.38 -1.14
CA VAL A 142 -4.41 19.40 -0.74
C VAL A 142 -4.25 20.48 0.32
N GLN A 143 -4.65 20.17 1.55
CA GLN A 143 -4.62 21.09 2.69
C GLN A 143 -3.32 21.00 3.50
N CYS A 144 -2.41 20.10 3.15
CA CYS A 144 -1.13 20.01 3.84
C CYS A 144 -0.02 20.24 2.82
N PRO A 145 0.78 21.31 2.95
CA PRO A 145 2.03 21.40 2.23
C PRO A 145 2.85 20.13 2.53
N PRO A 146 3.56 19.55 1.54
CA PRO A 146 4.36 18.36 1.75
C PRO A 146 5.21 18.45 3.01
N PRO A 147 5.48 17.32 3.70
CA PRO A 147 6.27 17.34 4.94
C PRO A 147 7.72 17.83 4.74
N TRP A 148 8.19 17.88 3.49
CA TRP A 148 9.48 18.47 3.10
C TRP A 148 9.39 19.95 2.69
N GLU A 149 8.19 20.52 2.56
CA GLU A 149 8.02 21.97 2.56
C GLU A 149 8.18 22.46 4.00
N GLU A 150 9.25 23.22 4.22
CA GLU A 150 9.60 23.75 5.53
C GLU A 150 8.44 24.54 6.13
N HIS A 151 7.79 23.96 7.14
CA HIS A 151 7.17 24.79 8.15
C HIS A 151 8.32 25.42 8.92
N ARG A 152 8.37 26.74 9.00
CA ARG A 152 9.29 27.43 9.92
C ARG A 152 8.90 27.04 11.34
N ILE A 153 9.48 25.95 11.83
CA ILE A 153 9.38 25.58 13.23
C ILE A 153 10.06 26.72 13.98
N ASN A 154 9.28 27.44 14.78
CA ASN A 154 9.84 28.45 15.67
C ASN A 154 10.59 27.69 16.77
N VAL A 155 11.88 27.45 16.56
CA VAL A 155 12.74 26.78 17.54
C VAL A 155 13.04 27.80 18.63
N ASP A 156 12.45 27.60 19.80
CA ASP A 156 12.80 28.38 20.99
C ASP A 156 14.18 27.92 21.50
N ILE A 157 15.19 28.73 21.19
CA ILE A 157 16.58 28.51 21.61
C ILE A 157 16.91 29.15 22.97
N SER A 158 15.92 29.71 23.70
CA SER A 158 16.14 30.35 25.01
C SER A 158 16.86 29.44 26.03
N LEU A 159 16.66 28.12 25.92
CA LEU A 159 17.29 27.13 26.79
C LEU A 159 18.78 26.89 26.50
N THR A 160 19.31 27.37 25.37
CA THR A 160 20.76 27.28 25.07
C THR A 160 21.58 28.36 25.77
N GLU A 161 20.94 29.44 26.24
CA GLU A 161 21.59 30.50 27.01
C GLU A 161 21.83 30.09 28.47
N GLN A 162 21.12 29.07 28.95
CA GLN A 162 21.32 28.51 30.28
C GLN A 162 22.52 27.57 30.27
N LYS A 163 23.57 27.96 30.99
CA LYS A 163 24.67 27.03 31.26
C LYS A 163 24.18 25.87 32.12
N LYS A 164 24.59 24.65 31.77
CA LYS A 164 24.26 23.41 32.50
C LYS A 164 24.58 23.46 34.00
N GLU A 165 25.54 24.29 34.39
CA GLU A 165 25.95 24.52 35.78
C GLU A 165 24.89 25.26 36.64
N ASN A 166 23.99 26.00 35.99
CA ASN A 166 22.95 26.81 36.66
C ASN A 166 21.59 26.10 36.72
N THR A 167 21.49 24.87 36.23
CA THR A 167 20.26 24.08 36.35
C THR A 167 20.10 23.66 37.80
N ILE A 168 19.09 24.21 38.48
CA ILE A 168 18.70 23.76 39.82
C ILE A 168 18.41 22.26 39.73
N GLU A 169 19.22 21.44 40.41
CA GLU A 169 18.90 20.03 40.59
C GLU A 169 17.55 19.96 41.28
N MET A 170 16.52 19.50 40.56
CA MET A 170 15.21 19.20 41.14
C MET A 170 15.32 17.91 41.97
N GLY A 171 16.18 17.94 42.98
CA GLY A 171 16.22 17.03 44.10
C GLY A 171 15.14 17.45 45.08
N ILE A 172 14.13 16.60 45.22
CA ILE A 172 13.04 16.73 46.19
C ILE A 172 13.64 17.01 47.58
N PRO A 173 13.34 18.15 48.24
CA PRO A 173 13.93 18.43 49.55
C PRO A 173 13.23 17.59 50.63
N ILE A 174 13.99 16.74 51.29
CA ILE A 174 13.60 16.12 52.56
C ILE A 174 13.63 17.24 53.62
N ILE A 175 12.45 17.70 54.01
CA ILE A 175 12.28 18.70 55.06
C ILE A 175 12.62 18.06 56.40
N SER A 176 13.75 18.46 56.98
CA SER A 176 14.10 18.27 58.39
C SER A 176 14.34 19.64 59.00
N GLN A 177 13.35 20.10 59.78
CA GLN A 177 13.42 20.89 61.03
C GLN A 177 14.83 21.40 61.45
N SER A 178 15.06 22.61 61.98
CA SER A 178 14.23 23.52 62.78
C SER A 178 15.05 24.75 63.22
N LEU A 179 14.34 25.85 63.56
CA LEU A 179 14.72 26.97 64.48
C LEU A 179 15.88 27.89 63.99
N HIS A 180 15.84 29.22 64.11
CA HIS A 180 15.33 30.07 65.19
C HIS A 180 15.18 31.54 64.70
N PHE A 181 14.25 32.27 65.31
CA PHE A 181 14.04 33.74 65.35
C PHE A 181 15.22 34.66 64.97
N ILE A 182 14.94 35.74 64.23
CA ILE A 182 14.56 37.09 64.73
C ILE A 182 13.69 37.78 63.67
#